data_AF-A0A9Q0I8J5-F1
#
_entry.id   AF-A0A9Q0I8J5-F1
#
_cell.length_a   1.000
_cell.length_b   1.000
_cell.length_c   1.000
_cell.angle_alpha   90.00
_cell.angle_beta   90.00
_cell.angle_gamma   90.00
#
_symmetry.space_group_name_H-M   'P 1'
#
loop_
_entity.id
_entity.type
_entity.pdbx_description
1 polymer ?
#
loop_
_entity_poly.entity_id
_entity_poly.type
_entity_poly.pdbx_seq_one_letter_code
_entity_poly.pdbx_strand_id
1 'polypeptide(L)'
;MSEAALLRKFRLPRQEILQLLNLVGPTLARQTRRSYPLSPEIQLLAALHFYAVGSFLEVVGDGYGLSKTSVWRCVEAVTNCLLGHAKDYIHLPSTRQEIMEVHQGFHAIADIPRVIGLVDGTLIPIANPSVLDQAFISRDNSGWADLFGRTQQNAGPLEVGLLEECFLQEYPESCYCIQTEVDCVEVNLSSVPRLSPNVTLLSLKSNTIHVLPDYVFSEYSSMERLFLQNNGLHTISKHAFSGLHNLKKLVLDHNPLRSVSQDTFTGLQSLMFLDLVENQIQVLNYSILKTCSKLEVL
;
A
#
# COMPACT_ATOMS: atom_id res chain seq x y z
N MET A 1 17.31 38.43 -8.37
CA MET A 1 17.26 37.83 -7.02
C MET A 1 18.52 37.02 -6.78
N SER A 2 19.08 37.03 -5.57
CA SER A 2 20.18 36.15 -5.17
C SER A 2 19.70 34.71 -4.96
N GLU A 3 20.62 33.74 -4.94
CA GLU A 3 20.27 32.32 -4.79
C GLU A 3 19.58 32.01 -3.46
N ALA A 4 20.07 32.60 -2.35
CA ALA A 4 19.44 32.47 -1.03
C ALA A 4 18.01 33.05 -1.01
N ALA A 5 17.74 34.12 -1.78
CA ALA A 5 16.41 34.69 -1.88
C ALA A 5 15.47 33.81 -2.73
N LEU A 6 16.00 33.12 -3.74
CA LEU A 6 15.23 32.15 -4.54
C LEU A 6 14.85 30.94 -3.69
N LEU A 7 15.81 30.32 -3.00
CA LEU A 7 15.56 29.19 -2.11
C LEU A 7 14.55 29.55 -1.01
N ARG A 8 14.69 30.72 -0.40
CA ARG A 8 13.73 31.18 0.63
C ARG A 8 12.32 31.38 0.08
N LYS A 9 12.17 31.87 -1.16
CA LYS A 9 10.87 32.23 -1.75
C LYS A 9 10.17 31.07 -2.46
N PHE A 10 10.94 30.19 -3.11
CA PHE A 10 10.43 29.14 -3.99
C PHE A 10 10.78 27.72 -3.54
N ARG A 11 11.64 27.57 -2.52
CA ARG A 11 12.20 26.27 -2.07
C ARG A 11 12.92 25.49 -3.19
N LEU A 12 13.29 26.17 -4.28
CA LEU A 12 13.99 25.61 -5.42
C LEU A 12 15.19 26.48 -5.80
N PRO A 13 16.34 25.87 -6.16
CA PRO A 13 17.47 26.60 -6.69
C PRO A 13 17.18 27.07 -8.13
N ARG A 14 17.92 28.07 -8.60
CA ARG A 14 17.74 28.68 -9.91
C ARG A 14 17.78 27.67 -11.05
N GLN A 15 18.70 26.71 -10.97
CA GLN A 15 18.89 25.71 -12.02
C GLN A 15 17.64 24.85 -12.21
N GLU A 16 17.01 24.42 -11.12
CA GLU A 16 15.76 23.63 -11.15
C GLU A 16 14.59 24.45 -11.70
N ILE A 17 14.50 25.73 -11.33
CA ILE A 17 13.49 26.63 -11.91
C ILE A 17 13.66 26.77 -13.42
N LEU A 18 14.90 26.87 -13.92
CA LEU A 18 15.18 26.94 -15.36
C LEU A 18 14.85 25.62 -16.07
N GLN A 19 15.12 24.48 -15.43
CA GLN A 19 14.74 23.16 -15.98
C GLN A 19 13.23 23.02 -16.06
N LEU A 20 12.49 23.39 -15.00
CA LEU A 20 11.03 23.43 -15.02
C LEU A 20 10.50 24.38 -16.10
N LEU A 21 11.12 25.55 -16.28
CA LEU A 21 10.74 26.49 -17.32
C LEU A 21 10.95 25.91 -18.73
N ASN A 22 12.03 25.17 -18.96
CA ASN A 22 12.24 24.49 -20.24
C ASN A 22 11.21 23.37 -20.48
N LEU A 23 10.80 22.67 -19.42
CA LEU A 23 9.80 21.61 -19.49
C LEU A 23 8.40 22.16 -19.79
N VAL A 24 7.94 23.15 -19.02
CA VAL A 24 6.55 23.63 -19.08
C VAL A 24 6.36 24.87 -19.97
N GLY A 25 7.43 25.59 -20.26
CA GLY A 25 7.42 26.88 -20.96
C GLY A 25 6.74 26.85 -22.33
N PRO A 26 7.03 25.87 -23.22
CA PRO A 26 6.39 25.78 -24.54
C PRO A 26 4.85 25.68 -24.46
N THR A 27 4.34 24.94 -23.47
CA THR A 27 2.90 24.76 -23.23
C THR A 27 2.26 26.01 -22.64
N LEU A 28 2.96 26.71 -21.76
CA LEU A 28 2.49 27.95 -21.11
C LEU A 28 2.53 29.18 -22.02
N ALA A 29 3.32 29.16 -23.08
CA ALA A 29 3.50 30.27 -24.02
C ALA A 29 2.29 30.53 -24.94
N ARG A 30 1.11 29.99 -24.62
CA ARG A 30 -0.09 29.97 -25.46
C ARG A 30 -0.39 31.34 -26.07
N GLN A 31 -0.55 31.39 -27.39
CA GLN A 31 -0.86 32.63 -28.11
C GLN A 31 -2.26 33.13 -27.74
N THR A 32 -2.33 34.34 -27.16
CA THR A 32 -3.61 35.01 -26.90
C THR A 32 -3.82 36.12 -27.93
N ARG A 33 -5.08 36.40 -28.30
CA ARG A 33 -5.44 37.54 -29.16
C ARG A 33 -5.44 38.89 -28.41
N ARG A 34 -4.92 38.93 -27.18
CA ARG A 34 -4.85 40.14 -26.35
C ARG A 34 -3.43 40.70 -26.36
N SER A 35 -3.33 42.02 -26.28
CA SER A 35 -2.06 42.72 -26.15
C SER A 35 -1.40 42.32 -24.81
N TYR A 36 -0.17 41.79 -24.88
CA TYR A 36 0.69 41.41 -23.73
C TYR A 36 0.22 40.20 -22.89
N PRO A 37 0.37 38.96 -23.41
CA PRO A 37 0.27 37.76 -22.56
C PRO A 37 1.39 37.71 -21.51
N LEU A 38 1.11 37.11 -20.35
CA LEU A 38 2.13 36.86 -19.33
C LEU A 38 3.20 35.91 -19.86
N SER A 39 4.47 36.20 -19.62
CA SER A 39 5.54 35.29 -20.01
C SER A 39 5.42 33.96 -19.26
N PRO A 40 5.81 32.82 -19.86
CA PRO A 40 5.87 31.53 -19.17
C PRO A 40 6.66 31.58 -17.87
N GLU A 41 7.70 32.41 -17.81
CA GLU A 41 8.50 32.64 -16.60
C GLU A 41 7.67 33.25 -15.47
N ILE A 42 6.88 34.30 -15.73
CA ILE A 42 6.02 34.91 -14.71
C ILE A 42 4.93 33.93 -14.26
N GLN A 43 4.34 33.19 -15.21
CA GLN A 43 3.33 32.17 -14.90
C GLN A 43 3.90 31.09 -13.98
N LEU A 44 5.09 30.55 -14.30
CA LEU A 44 5.77 29.54 -13.51
C LEU A 44 6.17 30.08 -12.12
N LEU A 45 6.78 31.25 -12.05
CA LEU A 45 7.22 31.83 -10.78
C LEU A 45 6.03 32.15 -9.85
N ALA A 46 4.91 32.64 -10.38
CA ALA A 46 3.71 32.87 -9.59
C ALA A 46 3.16 31.56 -9.00
N ALA A 47 3.13 30.48 -9.80
CA ALA A 47 2.70 29.17 -9.34
C ALA A 47 3.66 28.55 -8.31
N LEU A 48 4.97 28.59 -8.56
CA LEU A 48 5.98 28.10 -7.61
C LEU A 48 5.94 28.87 -6.28
N HIS A 49 5.70 30.18 -6.31
CA HIS A 49 5.54 30.97 -5.08
C HIS A 49 4.31 30.51 -4.29
N PHE A 50 3.20 30.24 -4.98
CA PHE A 50 1.99 29.70 -4.35
C PHE A 50 2.27 28.32 -3.71
N TYR A 51 2.92 27.41 -4.42
CA TYR A 51 3.25 26.07 -3.90
C TYR A 51 4.18 26.10 -2.69
N ALA A 52 5.20 26.96 -2.73
CA ALA A 52 6.24 27.02 -1.70
C ALA A 52 5.75 27.58 -0.35
N VAL A 53 4.74 28.46 -0.39
CA VAL A 53 4.29 29.21 0.79
C VAL A 53 2.88 28.80 1.24
N GLY A 54 2.05 28.25 0.35
CA GLY A 54 0.64 27.96 0.65
C GLY A 54 -0.17 29.22 1.01
N SER A 55 0.28 30.39 0.54
CA SER A 55 -0.28 31.70 0.88
C SER A 55 -1.51 32.02 0.04
N PHE A 56 -2.31 33.00 0.48
CA PHE A 56 -3.42 33.53 -0.31
C PHE A 56 -2.96 34.03 -1.68
N LEU A 57 -3.72 33.70 -2.72
CA LEU A 57 -3.47 34.09 -4.11
C LEU A 57 -3.29 35.61 -4.31
N GLU A 58 -3.90 36.42 -3.45
CA GLU A 58 -3.79 37.88 -3.46
C GLU A 58 -2.38 38.35 -3.05
N VAL A 59 -1.83 37.77 -1.98
CA VAL A 59 -0.45 38.03 -1.52
C VAL A 59 0.58 37.60 -2.56
N VAL A 60 0.32 36.48 -3.24
CA VAL A 60 1.16 36.05 -4.37
C VAL A 60 1.06 37.07 -5.51
N GLY A 61 -0.15 37.55 -5.82
CA GLY A 61 -0.42 38.52 -6.88
C GLY A 61 0.31 39.84 -6.71
N ASP A 62 0.30 40.40 -5.50
CA ASP A 62 1.02 41.63 -5.15
C ASP A 62 2.52 41.53 -5.45
N GLY A 63 3.11 40.35 -5.26
CA GLY A 63 4.52 40.08 -5.52
C GLY A 63 4.91 40.10 -7.01
N TYR A 64 3.94 40.06 -7.93
CA TYR A 64 4.16 40.04 -9.39
C TYR A 64 3.31 41.08 -10.14
N GLY A 65 2.57 41.94 -9.44
CA GLY A 65 1.64 42.90 -10.05
C GLY A 65 0.46 42.23 -10.77
N LEU A 66 0.00 41.09 -10.26
CA LEU A 66 -1.07 40.29 -10.85
C LEU A 66 -2.33 40.34 -10.00
N SER A 67 -3.50 40.37 -10.65
CA SER A 67 -4.76 40.15 -9.93
C SER A 67 -4.85 38.73 -9.37
N LYS A 68 -5.59 38.53 -8.28
CA LYS A 68 -5.92 37.20 -7.72
C LYS A 68 -6.36 36.20 -8.79
N THR A 69 -7.21 36.63 -9.73
CA THR A 69 -7.71 35.80 -10.83
C THR A 69 -6.60 35.42 -11.82
N SER A 70 -5.65 36.31 -12.09
CA SER A 70 -4.49 36.03 -12.95
C SER A 70 -3.56 35.00 -12.29
N VAL A 71 -3.31 35.12 -10.99
CA VAL A 71 -2.49 34.15 -10.24
C VAL A 71 -3.15 32.78 -10.25
N TRP A 72 -4.46 32.70 -9.98
CA TRP A 72 -5.21 31.44 -10.03
C TRP A 72 -5.05 30.73 -11.39
N ARG A 73 -5.17 31.48 -12.50
CA ARG A 73 -4.96 30.93 -13.85
C ARG A 73 -3.53 30.42 -14.08
N CYS A 74 -2.53 31.11 -13.52
CA CYS A 74 -1.15 30.66 -13.61
C CYS A 74 -0.96 29.34 -12.85
N VAL A 75 -1.47 29.26 -11.61
CA VAL A 75 -1.44 28.05 -10.78
C VAL A 75 -2.11 26.88 -11.49
N GLU A 76 -3.32 27.07 -12.01
CA GLU A 76 -4.07 26.03 -12.73
C GLU A 76 -3.32 25.57 -13.99
N ALA A 77 -2.83 26.49 -14.82
CA ALA A 77 -2.12 26.17 -16.05
C ALA A 77 -0.81 25.41 -15.79
N VAL A 78 -0.02 25.87 -14.80
CA VAL A 78 1.23 25.23 -14.41
C VAL A 78 0.96 23.85 -13.79
N THR A 79 -0.03 23.74 -12.89
CA THR A 79 -0.41 22.46 -12.26
C THR A 79 -0.76 21.42 -13.33
N ASN A 80 -1.64 21.77 -14.26
CA ASN A 80 -2.06 20.85 -15.32
C ASN A 80 -0.90 20.44 -16.23
N CYS A 81 0.02 21.37 -16.53
CA CYS A 81 1.21 21.04 -17.30
C CYS A 81 2.14 20.06 -16.56
N LEU A 82 2.36 20.28 -15.27
CA LEU A 82 3.19 19.40 -14.43
C LEU A 82 2.55 18.01 -14.28
N LEU A 83 1.23 17.94 -14.08
CA LEU A 83 0.50 16.66 -14.00
C LEU A 83 0.63 15.84 -15.29
N GLY A 84 0.68 16.50 -16.45
CA GLY A 84 0.94 15.84 -17.74
C GLY A 84 2.29 15.11 -17.80
N HIS A 85 3.28 15.57 -17.03
CA HIS A 85 4.61 14.96 -16.92
C HIS A 85 4.77 14.07 -15.68
N ALA A 86 3.77 13.96 -14.81
CA ALA A 86 3.92 13.26 -13.52
C ALA A 86 4.39 11.80 -13.69
N LYS A 87 3.90 11.10 -14.73
CA LYS A 87 4.27 9.71 -15.01
C LYS A 87 5.72 9.53 -15.45
N ASP A 88 6.37 10.58 -15.94
CA ASP A 88 7.76 10.51 -16.39
C ASP A 88 8.73 10.53 -15.18
N TYR A 89 8.31 11.18 -14.07
CA TYR A 89 9.17 11.46 -12.92
C TYR A 89 8.73 10.76 -11.63
N ILE A 90 7.44 10.44 -11.47
CA ILE A 90 6.89 9.82 -10.27
C ILE A 90 6.58 8.35 -10.59
N HIS A 91 7.39 7.46 -10.04
CA HIS A 91 7.24 6.01 -10.16
C HIS A 91 6.97 5.43 -8.79
N LEU A 92 5.83 4.75 -8.63
CA LEU A 92 5.55 3.96 -7.43
C LEU A 92 6.06 2.53 -7.65
N PRO A 93 6.68 1.90 -6.64
CA PRO A 93 7.15 0.53 -6.78
C PRO A 93 5.95 -0.39 -7.06
N SER A 94 6.08 -1.20 -8.11
CA SER A 94 4.97 -2.01 -8.64
C SER A 94 5.25 -3.51 -8.54
N THR A 95 6.53 -3.90 -8.49
CA THR A 95 6.93 -5.29 -8.33
C THR A 95 7.34 -5.59 -6.89
N ARG A 96 7.22 -6.86 -6.47
CA ARG A 96 7.63 -7.32 -5.14
C ARG A 96 9.09 -6.99 -4.84
N GLN A 97 9.96 -7.11 -5.84
CA GLN A 97 11.39 -6.80 -5.71
C GLN A 97 11.60 -5.31 -5.44
N GLU A 98 10.97 -4.44 -6.22
CA GLU A 98 11.04 -2.97 -6.03
C GLU A 98 10.50 -2.55 -4.65
N ILE A 99 9.37 -3.13 -4.21
CA ILE A 99 8.77 -2.83 -2.91
C ILE A 99 9.73 -3.21 -1.77
N MET A 100 10.39 -4.38 -1.86
CA MET A 100 11.36 -4.83 -0.88
C MET A 100 12.62 -3.96 -0.85
N GLU A 101 13.11 -3.53 -2.01
CA GLU A 101 14.24 -2.62 -2.13
C GLU A 101 13.95 -1.24 -1.51
N VAL A 102 12.78 -0.67 -1.81
CA VAL A 102 12.35 0.61 -1.23
C VAL A 102 12.20 0.50 0.29
N HIS A 103 11.58 -0.57 0.77
CA HIS A 103 11.44 -0.86 2.20
C HIS A 103 12.81 -0.92 2.92
N GLN A 104 13.76 -1.68 2.37
CA GLN A 104 15.11 -1.77 2.93
C GLN A 104 15.83 -0.41 2.90
N GLY A 105 15.66 0.37 1.84
CA GLY A 105 16.24 1.70 1.71
C GLY A 105 15.76 2.67 2.79
N PHE A 106 14.45 2.75 3.03
CA PHE A 106 13.90 3.62 4.08
C PHE A 106 14.32 3.18 5.48
N HIS A 107 14.29 1.87 5.74
CA HIS A 107 14.73 1.32 7.02
C HIS A 107 16.21 1.63 7.28
N ALA A 108 17.08 1.52 6.27
CA ALA A 108 18.51 1.82 6.41
C ALA A 108 18.79 3.31 6.70
N ILE A 109 17.98 4.23 6.17
CA ILE A 109 18.19 5.68 6.33
C ILE A 109 17.66 6.18 7.68
N ALA A 110 16.47 5.75 8.06
CA ALA A 110 15.70 6.40 9.13
C ALA A 110 15.24 5.43 10.23
N ASP A 111 15.57 4.15 10.13
CA ASP A 111 15.09 3.09 11.04
C ASP A 111 13.56 3.01 11.13
N ILE A 112 12.87 3.47 10.09
CA ILE A 112 11.40 3.42 10.02
C ILE A 112 11.02 2.15 9.26
N PRO A 113 10.39 1.16 9.93
CA PRO A 113 9.95 -0.06 9.26
C PRO A 113 8.73 0.21 8.38
N ARG A 114 8.53 -0.60 7.33
CA ARG A 114 7.30 -0.65 6.53
C ARG A 114 7.00 0.58 5.67
N VAL A 115 7.99 1.41 5.36
CA VAL A 115 7.82 2.56 4.46
C VAL A 115 8.17 2.15 3.03
N ILE A 116 7.20 2.23 2.14
CA ILE A 116 7.35 1.92 0.69
C ILE A 116 7.24 3.17 -0.19
N GLY A 117 7.17 4.35 0.44
CA GLY A 117 7.05 5.65 -0.19
C GLY A 117 6.54 6.69 0.80
N LEU A 118 6.91 7.95 0.59
CA LEU A 118 6.47 9.07 1.42
C LEU A 118 6.07 10.21 0.49
N VAL A 119 4.76 10.44 0.36
CA VAL A 119 4.21 11.61 -0.33
C VAL A 119 3.88 12.62 0.75
N ASP A 120 4.29 13.88 0.56
CA ASP A 120 3.93 14.98 1.47
C ASP A 120 2.41 14.91 1.75
N GLY A 121 2.06 14.66 3.01
CA GLY A 121 0.71 14.30 3.46
C GLY A 121 -0.30 15.45 3.41
N THR A 122 0.01 16.51 2.67
CA THR A 122 -0.88 17.65 2.41
C THR A 122 -2.06 17.31 1.49
N LEU A 123 -2.03 16.15 0.80
CA LEU A 123 -3.05 15.74 -0.18
C LEU A 123 -3.77 14.42 0.12
N ILE A 124 -3.45 13.77 1.25
CA ILE A 124 -4.22 12.61 1.70
C ILE A 124 -5.38 13.15 2.54
N PRO A 125 -6.65 12.97 2.12
CA PRO A 125 -7.77 13.33 2.97
C PRO A 125 -7.73 12.45 4.22
N ILE A 126 -7.32 13.05 5.35
CA ILE A 126 -7.35 12.38 6.64
C ILE A 126 -8.82 12.21 7.01
N ALA A 127 -9.31 10.97 6.93
CA ALA A 127 -10.65 10.63 7.40
C ALA A 127 -10.73 10.94 8.90
N ASN A 128 -11.80 11.65 9.30
CA ASN A 128 -12.04 12.00 10.69
C ASN A 128 -12.17 10.70 11.52
N PRO A 129 -11.43 10.53 12.63
CA PRO A 129 -11.63 9.38 13.50
C PRO A 129 -13.07 9.38 14.05
N SER A 130 -13.79 8.30 13.78
CA SER A 130 -15.22 8.13 14.08
C SER A 130 -15.59 8.16 15.58
N VAL A 131 -14.62 8.32 16.48
CA VAL A 131 -14.81 8.18 17.94
C VAL A 131 -14.44 9.45 18.72
N LEU A 132 -13.77 10.46 18.14
CA LEU A 132 -13.32 11.66 18.88
C LEU A 132 -13.41 12.95 18.04
N ASP A 133 -14.65 13.36 17.76
CA ASP A 133 -14.98 14.51 16.90
C ASP A 133 -14.48 15.87 17.44
N GLN A 134 -14.21 15.98 18.76
CA GLN A 134 -13.84 17.26 19.39
C GLN A 134 -12.33 17.53 19.42
N ALA A 135 -11.49 16.54 19.10
CA ALA A 135 -10.03 16.68 19.12
C ALA A 135 -9.42 16.85 17.72
N PHE A 136 -10.18 16.57 16.66
CA PHE A 136 -9.69 16.68 15.29
C PHE A 136 -9.81 18.13 14.78
N ILE A 137 -8.66 18.79 14.62
CA ILE A 137 -8.57 20.09 13.96
C ILE A 137 -7.96 19.85 12.58
N SER A 138 -8.80 19.83 11.53
CA SER A 138 -8.28 19.94 10.16
C SER A 138 -7.65 21.31 9.98
N ARG A 139 -6.33 21.35 9.78
CA ARG A 139 -5.57 22.58 9.52
C ARG A 139 -5.53 22.96 8.03
N ASP A 140 -6.20 22.22 7.15
CA ASP A 140 -6.19 22.53 5.72
C ASP A 140 -7.21 23.63 5.39
N ASN A 141 -6.88 24.86 5.79
CA ASN A 141 -7.64 26.07 5.46
C ASN A 141 -7.09 26.77 4.20
N SER A 142 -6.32 26.06 3.37
CA SER A 142 -5.47 26.65 2.34
C SER A 142 -6.04 26.58 0.91
N GLY A 143 -7.23 26.00 0.74
CA GLY A 143 -7.92 25.92 -0.56
C GLY A 143 -7.35 24.87 -1.52
N TRP A 144 -6.40 24.04 -1.07
CA TRP A 144 -5.86 22.93 -1.85
C TRP A 144 -6.92 21.85 -2.13
N ALA A 145 -7.78 21.54 -1.16
CA ALA A 145 -8.83 20.54 -1.31
C ALA A 145 -9.77 20.81 -2.51
N ASP A 146 -10.13 22.08 -2.76
CA ASP A 146 -11.00 22.47 -3.89
C ASP A 146 -10.29 22.42 -5.26
N LEU A 147 -9.00 22.75 -5.29
CA LEU A 147 -8.20 22.74 -6.52
C LEU A 147 -7.91 21.30 -6.96
N PHE A 148 -7.45 20.46 -6.04
CA PHE A 148 -7.13 19.06 -6.33
C PHE A 148 -8.39 18.20 -6.53
N GLY A 149 -9.47 18.47 -5.79
CA GLY A 149 -10.75 17.78 -5.96
C GLY A 149 -11.34 17.95 -7.36
N ARG A 150 -11.16 19.12 -8.00
CA ARG A 150 -11.62 19.37 -9.38
C ARG A 150 -10.69 18.75 -10.44
N THR A 151 -9.38 18.70 -10.20
CA THR A 151 -8.44 18.03 -11.11
C THR A 151 -8.54 16.50 -11.04
N GLN A 152 -8.80 15.93 -9.86
CA GLN A 152 -9.03 14.49 -9.70
C GLN A 152 -10.36 14.02 -10.28
N GLN A 153 -11.38 14.87 -10.43
CA GLN A 153 -12.61 14.49 -11.15
C GLN A 153 -12.41 14.33 -12.67
N ASN A 154 -11.34 14.92 -13.22
CA ASN A 154 -10.99 14.81 -14.65
C ASN A 154 -9.95 13.71 -14.94
N ALA A 155 -9.19 13.28 -13.94
CA ALA A 155 -8.57 11.97 -13.99
C ALA A 155 -9.69 10.97 -13.70
N GLY A 156 -9.90 9.97 -14.57
CA GLY A 156 -10.83 8.87 -14.24
C GLY A 156 -10.53 8.35 -12.82
N PRO A 157 -11.52 7.78 -12.12
CA PRO A 157 -11.37 7.37 -10.74
C PRO A 157 -10.05 6.62 -10.60
N LEU A 158 -9.12 7.18 -9.82
CA LEU A 158 -8.02 6.40 -9.27
C LEU A 158 -8.72 5.25 -8.56
N GLU A 159 -8.62 4.05 -9.10
CA GLU A 159 -9.14 2.84 -8.46
C GLU A 159 -8.50 2.76 -7.09
N VAL A 160 -9.21 3.24 -6.08
CA VAL A 160 -8.85 3.09 -4.68
C VAL A 160 -9.14 1.63 -4.33
N GLY A 161 -8.23 0.75 -4.75
CA GLY A 161 -8.12 -0.63 -4.27
C GLY A 161 -7.54 -0.72 -2.84
N LEU A 162 -7.43 0.41 -2.13
CA LEU A 162 -6.90 0.51 -0.77
C LEU A 162 -7.84 -0.04 0.32
N LEU A 163 -8.96 -0.66 -0.05
CA LEU A 163 -9.91 -1.29 0.88
C LEU A 163 -9.90 -2.83 0.87
N GLU A 164 -8.99 -3.46 0.11
CA GLU A 164 -8.83 -4.93 0.09
C GLU A 164 -7.50 -5.38 0.70
N GLU A 165 -6.83 -4.51 1.45
CA GLU A 165 -5.64 -4.90 2.21
C GLU A 165 -6.05 -5.58 3.53
N CYS A 166 -5.31 -6.61 3.89
CA CYS A 166 -5.36 -7.31 5.16
C CYS A 166 -5.16 -6.32 6.31
N PHE A 167 -6.25 -5.93 6.97
CA PHE A 167 -6.20 -5.07 8.14
C PHE A 167 -5.96 -5.90 9.40
N LEU A 168 -4.95 -5.53 10.20
CA LEU A 168 -4.60 -6.24 11.43
C LEU A 168 -4.64 -5.28 12.62
N GLN A 169 -5.25 -5.73 13.72
CA GLN A 169 -5.41 -4.95 14.95
C GLN A 169 -4.19 -5.07 15.87
N GLU A 170 -3.41 -6.17 15.77
CA GLU A 170 -2.12 -6.38 16.45
C GLU A 170 -1.21 -7.24 15.54
N TYR A 171 -0.12 -6.65 15.02
CA TYR A 171 0.92 -7.38 14.28
C TYR A 171 1.97 -7.93 15.25
N PRO A 172 2.50 -9.15 15.05
CA PRO A 172 3.89 -9.42 15.38
C PRO A 172 4.75 -8.50 14.52
N GLU A 173 5.67 -7.74 15.11
CA GLU A 173 6.45 -6.68 14.42
C GLU A 173 7.18 -7.17 13.16
N SER A 174 7.35 -8.49 13.00
CA SER A 174 8.13 -9.14 11.94
C SER A 174 7.33 -9.81 10.81
N CYS A 175 5.99 -9.74 10.79
CA CYS A 175 5.18 -10.30 9.69
C CYS A 175 4.90 -9.26 8.58
N TYR A 176 4.90 -9.70 7.33
CA TYR A 176 4.56 -8.89 6.16
C TYR A 176 3.14 -9.16 5.68
N CYS A 177 2.47 -8.13 5.19
CA CYS A 177 1.18 -8.29 4.55
C CYS A 177 1.08 -7.41 3.30
N ILE A 178 0.65 -8.02 2.19
CA ILE A 178 0.51 -7.36 0.90
C ILE A 178 -0.84 -7.82 0.33
N GLN A 179 -1.75 -6.88 0.07
CA GLN A 179 -3.13 -7.19 -0.34
C GLN A 179 -3.80 -8.17 0.64
N THR A 180 -4.05 -9.41 0.26
CA THR A 180 -4.66 -10.44 1.12
C THR A 180 -3.68 -11.57 1.48
N GLU A 181 -2.40 -11.39 1.19
CA GLU A 181 -1.34 -12.37 1.45
C GLU A 181 -0.52 -11.98 2.68
N VAL A 182 -0.44 -12.89 3.67
CA VAL A 182 0.31 -12.71 4.92
C VAL A 182 1.51 -13.65 4.93
N ASP A 183 2.70 -13.09 5.18
CA ASP A 183 3.97 -13.83 5.25
C ASP A 183 4.66 -13.59 6.61
N CYS A 184 4.69 -14.63 7.43
CA CYS A 184 5.27 -14.65 8.77
C CYS A 184 6.30 -15.80 8.85
N VAL A 185 7.50 -15.58 8.35
CA VAL A 185 8.53 -16.64 8.22
C VAL A 185 9.69 -16.36 9.14
N GLU A 186 10.10 -17.37 9.93
CA GLU A 186 11.25 -17.27 10.86
C GLU A 186 11.07 -16.18 11.93
N VAL A 187 9.83 -15.99 12.39
CA VAL A 187 9.44 -14.97 13.37
C VAL A 187 9.18 -15.55 14.77
N ASN A 188 9.57 -16.81 15.01
CA ASN A 188 9.42 -17.52 16.29
C ASN A 188 7.97 -17.56 16.81
N LEU A 189 6.98 -17.66 15.91
CA LEU A 189 5.59 -17.79 16.34
C LEU A 189 5.35 -19.16 17.00
N SER A 190 4.73 -19.14 18.17
CA SER A 190 4.29 -20.36 18.88
C SER A 190 2.85 -20.77 18.52
N SER A 191 2.09 -19.87 17.91
CA SER A 191 0.69 -20.07 17.53
C SER A 191 0.32 -19.27 16.27
N VAL A 192 -0.79 -19.65 15.64
CA VAL A 192 -1.36 -18.90 14.52
C VAL A 192 -1.81 -17.51 15.02
N PRO A 193 -1.33 -16.40 14.43
CA PRO A 193 -1.76 -15.05 14.80
C PRO A 193 -3.22 -14.81 14.37
N ARG A 194 -3.91 -13.89 15.03
CA ARG A 194 -5.27 -13.49 14.64
C ARG A 194 -5.19 -12.53 13.47
N LEU A 195 -5.74 -12.89 12.31
CA LEU A 195 -5.65 -12.14 11.05
C LEU A 195 -7.01 -11.63 10.58
N SER A 196 -7.03 -10.88 9.48
CA SER A 196 -8.29 -10.49 8.83
C SER A 196 -8.99 -11.68 8.13
N PRO A 197 -10.34 -11.75 8.14
CA PRO A 197 -11.08 -12.84 7.47
C PRO A 197 -10.87 -12.94 5.96
N ASN A 198 -10.45 -11.85 5.31
CA ASN A 198 -10.24 -11.77 3.85
C ASN A 198 -8.87 -12.32 3.39
N VAL A 199 -8.04 -12.85 4.28
CA VAL A 199 -6.74 -13.42 3.93
C VAL A 199 -6.92 -14.59 2.96
N THR A 200 -6.21 -14.54 1.83
CA THR A 200 -6.22 -15.57 0.78
C THR A 200 -4.99 -16.47 0.85
N LEU A 201 -3.86 -15.97 1.36
CA LEU A 201 -2.64 -16.73 1.58
C LEU A 201 -2.09 -16.45 2.97
N LEU A 202 -1.76 -17.53 3.70
CA LEU A 202 -1.05 -17.45 4.97
C LEU A 202 0.20 -18.34 4.94
N SER A 203 1.36 -17.71 5.11
CA SER A 203 2.64 -18.37 5.26
C SER A 203 3.15 -18.25 6.70
N LEU A 204 3.25 -19.39 7.37
CA LEU A 204 3.77 -19.57 8.73
C LEU A 204 5.00 -20.50 8.72
N LYS A 205 5.76 -20.52 7.62
CA LYS A 205 6.93 -21.37 7.44
C LYS A 205 8.01 -21.09 8.49
N SER A 206 8.74 -22.13 8.91
CA SER A 206 9.93 -22.00 9.77
C SER A 206 9.62 -21.28 11.10
N ASN A 207 8.50 -21.63 11.75
CA ASN A 207 8.14 -21.13 13.07
C ASN A 207 8.19 -22.26 14.12
N THR A 208 7.75 -21.96 15.33
CA THR A 208 7.73 -22.88 16.47
C THR A 208 6.29 -23.33 16.80
N ILE A 209 5.44 -23.48 15.80
CA ILE A 209 4.04 -23.89 16.00
C ILE A 209 4.00 -25.40 16.23
N HIS A 210 3.53 -25.80 17.40
CA HIS A 210 3.53 -27.19 17.83
C HIS A 210 2.18 -27.88 17.70
N VAL A 211 1.10 -27.13 17.84
CA VAL A 211 -0.27 -27.64 17.90
C VAL A 211 -1.20 -26.72 17.11
N LEU A 212 -2.09 -27.32 16.30
CA LEU A 212 -3.23 -26.60 15.71
C LEU A 212 -4.51 -26.97 16.47
N PRO A 213 -5.08 -26.05 17.27
CA PRO A 213 -6.29 -26.31 18.03
C PRO A 213 -7.54 -26.31 17.13
N ASP A 214 -8.65 -26.76 17.68
CA ASP A 214 -9.94 -26.73 17.00
C ASP A 214 -10.31 -25.33 16.54
N TYR A 215 -10.84 -25.21 15.32
CA TYR A 215 -11.40 -23.98 14.74
C TYR A 215 -10.42 -22.81 14.59
N VAL A 216 -9.10 -23.04 14.69
CA VAL A 216 -8.07 -21.99 14.58
C VAL A 216 -8.12 -21.20 13.26
N PHE A 217 -8.64 -21.80 12.19
CA PHE A 217 -8.80 -21.16 10.89
C PHE A 217 -10.25 -20.87 10.49
N SER A 218 -11.20 -21.00 11.42
CA SER A 218 -12.64 -20.95 11.11
C SER A 218 -13.14 -19.61 10.58
N GLU A 219 -12.47 -18.51 10.89
CA GLU A 219 -12.82 -17.16 10.42
C GLU A 219 -12.27 -16.87 9.01
N TYR A 220 -11.33 -17.67 8.49
CA TYR A 220 -10.60 -17.38 7.23
C TYR A 220 -11.21 -18.09 6.01
N SER A 221 -12.50 -17.87 5.77
CA SER A 221 -13.24 -18.58 4.71
C SER A 221 -12.74 -18.27 3.28
N SER A 222 -12.04 -17.14 3.07
CA SER A 222 -11.42 -16.77 1.80
C SER A 222 -10.04 -17.40 1.55
N MET A 223 -9.49 -18.13 2.52
CA MET A 223 -8.13 -18.66 2.42
C MET A 223 -8.02 -19.74 1.34
N GLU A 224 -7.07 -19.57 0.42
CA GLU A 224 -6.77 -20.48 -0.69
C GLU A 224 -5.46 -21.24 -0.50
N ARG A 225 -4.48 -20.64 0.18
CA ARG A 225 -3.13 -21.22 0.34
C ARG A 225 -2.65 -21.10 1.79
N LEU A 226 -2.26 -22.22 2.38
CA LEU A 226 -1.74 -22.30 3.75
C LEU A 226 -0.40 -23.06 3.78
N PHE A 227 0.62 -22.41 4.31
CA PHE A 227 1.98 -22.92 4.42
C PHE A 227 2.39 -23.03 5.89
N LEU A 228 2.65 -24.25 6.37
CA LEU A 228 2.96 -24.60 7.76
C LEU A 228 4.24 -25.46 7.87
N GLN A 229 5.06 -25.48 6.83
CA GLN A 229 6.24 -26.32 6.76
C GLN A 229 7.38 -25.86 7.66
N ASN A 230 8.26 -26.80 7.99
CA ASN A 230 9.39 -26.59 8.92
C ASN A 230 8.91 -26.00 10.26
N ASN A 231 7.83 -26.53 10.81
CA ASN A 231 7.38 -26.22 12.16
C ASN A 231 7.69 -27.41 13.10
N GLY A 232 7.33 -27.26 14.37
CA GLY A 232 7.42 -28.33 15.36
C GLY A 232 6.09 -29.08 15.54
N LEU A 233 5.28 -29.15 14.48
CA LEU A 233 3.88 -29.51 14.54
C LEU A 233 3.71 -31.02 14.75
N HIS A 234 3.22 -31.42 15.92
CA HIS A 234 3.06 -32.83 16.29
C HIS A 234 1.61 -33.19 16.59
N THR A 235 0.71 -32.21 16.69
CA THR A 235 -0.72 -32.43 16.92
C THR A 235 -1.55 -31.47 16.08
N ILE A 236 -2.43 -32.02 15.24
CA ILE A 236 -3.46 -31.29 14.50
C ILE A 236 -4.80 -31.79 15.01
N SER A 237 -5.61 -30.89 15.53
CA SER A 237 -6.95 -31.27 15.95
C SER A 237 -7.84 -31.59 14.76
N LYS A 238 -8.81 -32.49 14.95
CA LYS A 238 -9.73 -32.92 13.89
C LYS A 238 -10.58 -31.79 13.30
N HIS A 239 -10.77 -30.67 14.02
CA HIS A 239 -11.50 -29.50 13.53
C HIS A 239 -10.59 -28.29 13.26
N ALA A 240 -9.26 -28.47 13.20
CA ALA A 240 -8.32 -27.37 12.98
C ALA A 240 -8.60 -26.60 11.68
N PHE A 241 -8.86 -27.31 10.58
CA PHE A 241 -9.10 -26.75 9.26
C PHE A 241 -10.60 -26.49 8.94
N SER A 242 -11.47 -26.55 9.95
CA SER A 242 -12.90 -26.26 9.75
C SER A 242 -13.08 -24.80 9.30
N GLY A 243 -13.93 -24.56 8.30
CA GLY A 243 -14.18 -23.24 7.71
C GLY A 243 -13.37 -22.94 6.44
N LEU A 244 -12.32 -23.72 6.15
CA LEU A 244 -11.43 -23.53 5.00
C LEU A 244 -11.96 -24.13 3.70
N HIS A 245 -13.19 -23.77 3.31
CA HIS A 245 -13.87 -24.37 2.15
C HIS A 245 -13.23 -24.04 0.79
N ASN A 246 -12.51 -22.91 0.72
CA ASN A 246 -11.83 -22.43 -0.48
C ASN A 246 -10.35 -22.82 -0.54
N LEU A 247 -9.83 -23.55 0.44
CA LEU A 247 -8.42 -23.92 0.49
C LEU A 247 -8.07 -24.86 -0.66
N LYS A 248 -7.12 -24.43 -1.50
CA LYS A 248 -6.63 -25.17 -2.68
C LYS A 248 -5.30 -25.84 -2.41
N LYS A 249 -4.45 -25.24 -1.57
CA LYS A 249 -3.10 -25.74 -1.28
C LYS A 249 -2.81 -25.73 0.22
N LEU A 250 -2.46 -26.89 0.76
CA LEU A 250 -2.04 -27.09 2.14
C LEU A 250 -0.66 -27.74 2.16
N VAL A 251 0.29 -27.09 2.82
CA VAL A 251 1.68 -27.55 2.91
C VAL A 251 2.05 -27.77 4.38
N LEU A 252 2.30 -29.02 4.75
CA LEU A 252 2.61 -29.48 6.10
C LEU A 252 3.94 -30.25 6.18
N ASP A 253 4.80 -30.13 5.16
CA ASP A 253 6.06 -30.86 5.09
C ASP A 253 7.04 -30.48 6.21
N HIS A 254 8.00 -31.37 6.50
CA HIS A 254 9.01 -31.18 7.54
C HIS A 254 8.40 -30.84 8.91
N ASN A 255 7.42 -31.63 9.34
CA ASN A 255 6.83 -31.57 10.68
C ASN A 255 6.89 -32.95 11.36
N PRO A 256 7.00 -33.03 12.70
CA PRO A 256 7.04 -34.32 13.40
C PRO A 256 5.64 -34.97 13.59
N LEU A 257 4.75 -34.89 12.60
CA LEU A 257 3.42 -35.49 12.70
C LEU A 257 3.52 -37.02 12.68
N ARG A 258 2.98 -37.69 13.70
CA ARG A 258 2.99 -39.15 13.81
C ARG A 258 1.76 -39.82 13.18
N SER A 259 0.65 -39.09 13.13
CA SER A 259 -0.62 -39.56 12.62
C SER A 259 -1.50 -38.39 12.22
N VAL A 260 -2.38 -38.62 11.25
CA VAL A 260 -3.43 -37.68 10.85
C VAL A 260 -4.77 -38.38 11.03
N SER A 261 -5.70 -37.75 11.78
CA SER A 261 -7.04 -38.32 11.99
C SER A 261 -7.83 -38.32 10.68
N GLN A 262 -8.74 -39.28 10.52
CA GLN A 262 -9.63 -39.38 9.36
C GLN A 262 -10.48 -38.13 9.12
N ASP A 263 -10.77 -37.39 10.19
CA ASP A 263 -11.64 -36.23 10.13
C ASP A 263 -10.86 -34.91 9.92
N THR A 264 -9.52 -34.95 9.97
CA THR A 264 -8.66 -33.74 9.95
C THR A 264 -8.91 -32.85 8.73
N PHE A 265 -9.08 -33.46 7.56
CA PHE A 265 -9.29 -32.76 6.29
C PHE A 265 -10.77 -32.64 5.90
N THR A 266 -11.68 -32.86 6.85
CA THR A 266 -13.12 -32.71 6.60
C THR A 266 -13.45 -31.25 6.28
N GLY A 267 -14.18 -31.03 5.19
CA GLY A 267 -14.61 -29.69 4.77
C GLY A 267 -13.68 -29.00 3.78
N LEU A 268 -12.50 -29.56 3.49
CA LEU A 268 -11.54 -29.07 2.49
C LEU A 268 -11.94 -29.48 1.06
N GLN A 269 -13.11 -29.03 0.62
CA GLN A 269 -13.75 -29.44 -0.64
C GLN A 269 -13.02 -28.93 -1.90
N SER A 270 -12.21 -27.88 -1.75
CA SER A 270 -11.47 -27.25 -2.85
C SER A 270 -10.00 -27.65 -2.90
N LEU A 271 -9.54 -28.55 -2.02
CA LEU A 271 -8.13 -28.89 -1.88
C LEU A 271 -7.64 -29.67 -3.09
N MET A 272 -6.60 -29.15 -3.74
CA MET A 272 -5.96 -29.70 -4.93
C MET A 272 -4.56 -30.24 -4.64
N PHE A 273 -3.86 -29.63 -3.67
CA PHE A 273 -2.50 -29.98 -3.31
C PHE A 273 -2.36 -30.13 -1.80
N LEU A 274 -1.90 -31.30 -1.35
CA LEU A 274 -1.59 -31.60 0.04
C LEU A 274 -0.15 -32.13 0.11
N ASP A 275 0.71 -31.48 0.89
CA ASP A 275 2.07 -31.98 1.12
C ASP A 275 2.24 -32.42 2.57
N LEU A 276 2.56 -33.70 2.75
CA LEU A 276 2.86 -34.34 4.03
C LEU A 276 4.27 -34.97 4.04
N VAL A 277 5.13 -34.59 3.10
CA VAL A 277 6.51 -35.10 2.96
C VAL A 277 7.32 -34.79 4.22
N GLU A 278 8.31 -35.64 4.53
CA GLU A 278 9.20 -35.45 5.70
C GLU A 278 8.44 -35.31 7.03
N ASN A 279 7.34 -36.05 7.17
CA ASN A 279 6.66 -36.29 8.44
C ASN A 279 6.98 -37.67 9.01
N GLN A 280 6.49 -37.96 10.22
CA GLN A 280 6.70 -39.25 10.92
C GLN A 280 5.45 -40.14 10.84
N ILE A 281 4.64 -39.99 9.78
CA ILE A 281 3.37 -40.71 9.61
C ILE A 281 3.67 -42.15 9.21
N GLN A 282 3.39 -43.09 10.11
CA GLN A 282 3.65 -44.51 9.87
C GLN A 282 2.62 -45.16 8.94
N VAL A 283 1.36 -44.73 9.04
CA VAL A 283 0.24 -45.29 8.27
C VAL A 283 -0.68 -44.14 7.86
N LEU A 284 -0.88 -43.97 6.55
CA LEU A 284 -1.85 -43.05 5.99
C LEU A 284 -3.09 -43.84 5.55
N ASN A 285 -4.22 -43.61 6.21
CA ASN A 285 -5.47 -44.26 5.83
C ASN A 285 -6.12 -43.48 4.67
N TYR A 286 -6.28 -44.08 3.50
CA TYR A 286 -6.91 -43.42 2.33
C TYR A 286 -8.31 -42.84 2.60
N SER A 287 -9.01 -43.32 3.62
CA SER A 287 -10.30 -42.73 4.03
C SER A 287 -10.19 -41.25 4.43
N ILE A 288 -9.02 -40.78 4.89
CA ILE A 288 -8.79 -39.38 5.27
C ILE A 288 -8.91 -38.42 4.07
N LEU A 289 -8.72 -38.94 2.84
CA LEU A 289 -8.74 -38.15 1.60
C LEU A 289 -10.09 -38.22 0.89
N LYS A 290 -11.03 -39.05 1.36
CA LYS A 290 -12.36 -39.18 0.75
C LYS A 290 -13.14 -37.87 0.74
N THR A 291 -12.85 -36.97 1.68
CA THR A 291 -13.48 -35.66 1.79
C THR A 291 -12.89 -34.62 0.84
N CYS A 292 -11.69 -34.87 0.28
CA CYS A 292 -10.97 -33.98 -0.63
C CYS A 292 -11.21 -34.40 -2.08
N SER A 293 -12.41 -34.16 -2.61
CA SER A 293 -12.84 -34.64 -3.93
C SER A 293 -12.07 -34.05 -5.12
N LYS A 294 -11.33 -32.95 -4.93
CA LYS A 294 -10.53 -32.27 -5.96
C LYS A 294 -9.03 -32.48 -5.82
N LEU A 295 -8.59 -33.40 -4.96
CA LEU A 295 -7.16 -33.59 -4.71
C LEU A 295 -6.47 -34.16 -5.95
N GLU A 296 -5.48 -33.42 -6.47
CA GLU A 296 -4.70 -33.78 -7.65
C GLU A 296 -3.30 -34.26 -7.27
N VAL A 297 -2.72 -33.69 -6.21
CA VAL A 297 -1.34 -33.96 -5.78
C VAL A 297 -1.30 -34.22 -4.27
N LEU A 298 -0.66 -35.32 -3.89
CA LEU A 298 -0.36 -35.76 -2.52
C LEU A 298 1.13 -36.08 -2.38
#